data_AF-A0A519NUQ4-F1
#
_entry.id   AF-A0A519NUQ4-F1
#
_cell.length_a   1.000
_cell.length_b   1.000
_cell.length_c   1.000
_cell.angle_alpha   90.00
_cell.angle_beta   90.00
_cell.angle_gamma   90.00
#
_symmetry.space_group_name_H-M   'P 1'
#
loop_
_entity.id
_entity.type
_entity.pdbx_description
1 polymer ?
#
loop_
_entity_poly.entity_id
_entity_poly.type
_entity_poly.pdbx_seq_one_letter_code
_entity_poly.pdbx_strand_id
1 'polypeptide(L)'
;MPTRSALVTGLAGGLVALTLGGSALAMFAVAAPGARPAAASGLTSVHEARANAALALPRPDLGLAEAETRRSLEQSVATPTAWLRLAYLEHERAGGFSPAVALAVRRSYDAAPYGPDDTPWRLTFLFDNWQAIGPELRASALSELRLARAHNGGALRGLPDSIRDPSGRLAATLALGRYPNARPPAR
;
A
#
# COMPACT_ATOMS: atom_id res chain seq x y z
N MET A 1 -62.91 14.24 26.99
CA MET A 1 -62.46 12.97 26.38
C MET A 1 -61.00 13.11 25.99
N PRO A 2 -60.18 12.06 26.13
CA PRO A 2 -58.87 12.14 26.79
C PRO A 2 -57.68 12.41 25.85
N THR A 3 -56.75 13.18 26.39
CA THR A 3 -55.32 13.26 26.08
C THR A 3 -54.63 11.90 26.34
N ARG A 4 -53.76 11.46 25.43
CA ARG A 4 -52.68 10.51 25.74
C ARG A 4 -51.42 10.85 24.95
N SER A 5 -50.49 11.46 25.68
CA SER A 5 -49.06 11.48 25.43
C SER A 5 -48.51 10.06 25.32
N ALA A 6 -47.53 9.86 24.44
CA ALA A 6 -46.55 8.79 24.58
C ALA A 6 -45.16 9.34 24.21
N LEU A 7 -44.46 9.74 25.27
CA LEU A 7 -43.03 9.92 25.37
C LEU A 7 -42.36 8.61 24.93
N VAL A 8 -41.40 8.65 24.01
CA VAL A 8 -40.44 7.56 23.82
C VAL A 8 -39.05 8.15 24.02
N THR A 9 -38.60 8.07 25.27
CA THR A 9 -37.23 8.32 25.70
C THR A 9 -36.64 6.96 26.08
N GLY A 10 -35.56 6.56 25.41
CA GLY A 10 -34.80 5.34 25.73
C GLY A 10 -33.61 5.21 24.76
N LEU A 11 -32.45 5.82 25.04
CA LEU A 11 -31.30 5.25 25.76
C LEU A 11 -30.66 4.01 25.09
N ALA A 12 -29.65 4.25 24.24
CA ALA A 12 -28.50 3.38 23.98
C ALA A 12 -27.51 4.21 23.12
N GLY A 13 -26.34 4.65 23.56
CA GLY A 13 -25.47 4.09 24.59
C GLY A 13 -24.46 3.12 23.96
N GLY A 14 -23.47 3.67 23.25
CA GLY A 14 -22.14 3.07 23.07
C GLY A 14 -21.98 2.02 21.97
N LEU A 15 -21.13 2.34 20.97
CA LEU A 15 -19.97 1.50 20.65
C LEU A 15 -18.95 2.32 19.84
N VAL A 16 -17.90 2.79 20.52
CA VAL A 16 -16.64 3.17 19.90
C VAL A 16 -15.76 1.93 19.92
N ALA A 17 -15.44 1.39 18.76
CA ALA A 17 -14.40 0.38 18.53
C ALA A 17 -13.80 0.73 17.16
N LEU A 18 -12.73 1.52 17.07
CA LEU A 18 -11.34 1.18 17.38
C LEU A 18 -10.86 -0.01 16.54
N THR A 19 -10.77 0.17 15.23
CA THR A 19 -9.99 -0.68 14.33
C THR A 19 -8.56 -0.14 14.22
N LEU A 20 -7.80 -0.29 15.31
CA LEU A 20 -6.34 -0.42 15.28
C LEU A 20 -6.04 -1.88 14.93
N GLY A 21 -6.06 -2.19 13.63
CA GLY A 21 -5.79 -3.52 13.10
C GLY A 21 -4.44 -3.54 12.41
N GLY A 22 -3.38 -3.95 13.12
CA GLY A 22 -2.07 -4.19 12.53
C GLY A 22 -0.93 -4.35 13.53
N SER A 23 -1.15 -5.01 14.66
CA SER A 23 -0.09 -5.32 15.62
C SER A 23 0.62 -6.63 15.29
N ALA A 24 1.95 -6.53 15.19
CA ALA A 24 2.96 -7.39 15.81
C ALA A 24 2.71 -8.91 15.91
N LEU A 25 3.53 -9.68 15.18
CA LEU A 25 4.05 -11.03 15.49
C LEU A 25 5.28 -11.22 14.56
N ALA A 26 6.46 -11.69 14.95
CA ALA A 26 6.93 -12.28 16.20
C ALA A 26 8.45 -12.09 16.34
N MET A 27 8.90 -11.70 17.53
CA MET A 27 10.24 -12.04 18.01
C MET A 27 10.24 -13.52 18.43
N PHE A 28 11.10 -14.34 17.83
CA PHE A 28 11.86 -15.42 18.47
C PHE A 28 12.69 -16.14 17.38
N ALA A 29 13.99 -15.82 17.30
CA ALA A 29 14.95 -16.66 16.60
C ALA A 29 16.05 -17.05 17.59
N VAL A 30 16.01 -18.31 18.00
CA VAL A 30 16.96 -18.99 18.86
C VAL A 30 18.37 -18.90 18.27
N ALA A 31 19.34 -18.59 19.12
CA ALA A 31 20.74 -18.40 18.79
C ALA A 31 21.36 -19.63 18.12
N ALA A 32 21.68 -19.51 16.82
CA ALA A 32 22.63 -20.37 16.16
C ALA A 32 24.04 -19.72 16.26
N PRO A 33 25.05 -20.39 16.85
CA PRO A 33 26.41 -19.87 16.88
C PRO A 33 26.98 -19.93 15.46
N GLY A 34 27.04 -18.77 14.79
CA GLY A 34 27.50 -18.64 13.41
C GLY A 34 26.77 -17.58 12.58
N ALA A 35 25.66 -17.01 13.09
CA ALA A 35 24.95 -15.93 12.41
C ALA A 35 25.77 -14.62 12.51
N ARG A 36 26.12 -14.04 11.35
CA ARG A 36 26.67 -12.68 11.24
C ARG A 36 25.75 -11.70 11.97
N PRO A 37 26.27 -10.66 12.65
CA PRO A 37 25.46 -9.80 13.50
C PRO A 37 24.34 -9.12 12.71
N ALA A 38 23.10 -9.42 13.08
CA ALA A 38 21.85 -8.81 12.61
C ALA A 38 21.67 -7.36 13.09
N ALA A 39 22.75 -6.64 13.38
CA ALA A 39 22.72 -5.33 14.03
C ALA A 39 22.21 -4.22 13.08
N ALA A 40 22.40 -4.36 11.76
CA ALA A 40 21.90 -3.39 10.78
C ALA A 40 20.37 -3.40 10.69
N SER A 41 19.73 -4.58 10.79
CA SER A 41 18.27 -4.73 10.69
C SER A 41 17.51 -4.06 11.83
N GLY A 42 18.13 -4.00 13.02
CA GLY A 42 17.54 -3.36 14.19
C GLY A 42 17.28 -1.88 13.99
N LEU A 43 18.23 -1.13 13.41
CA LEU A 43 18.10 0.32 13.25
C LEU A 43 17.21 0.70 12.05
N THR A 44 17.24 -0.09 10.97
CA THR A 44 16.39 0.18 9.79
C THR A 44 14.91 0.11 10.18
N SER A 45 14.53 -0.89 10.99
CA SER A 45 13.16 -0.99 11.50
C SER A 45 12.71 0.20 12.36
N VAL A 46 13.63 0.86 13.08
CA VAL A 46 13.30 2.06 13.88
C VAL A 46 12.99 3.24 12.97
N HIS A 47 13.79 3.48 11.94
CA HIS A 47 13.55 4.56 10.99
C HIS A 47 12.28 4.33 10.17
N GLU A 48 12.04 3.09 9.72
CA GLU A 48 10.79 2.70 9.07
C GLU A 48 9.56 2.96 9.95
N ALA A 49 9.62 2.57 11.23
CA ALA A 49 8.52 2.78 12.18
C ALA A 49 8.26 4.27 12.43
N ARG A 50 9.32 5.09 12.58
CA ARG A 50 9.19 6.54 12.77
C ARG A 50 8.63 7.24 11.53
N ALA A 51 9.09 6.85 10.34
CA ALA A 51 8.56 7.38 9.09
C ALA A 51 7.07 7.07 8.93
N ASN A 52 6.65 5.84 9.24
CA ASN A 52 5.24 5.45 9.25
C ASN A 52 4.42 6.21 10.29
N ALA A 53 4.96 6.39 11.50
CA ALA A 53 4.29 7.13 12.56
C ALA A 53 4.06 8.60 12.17
N ALA A 54 5.04 9.24 11.51
CA ALA A 54 4.92 10.60 11.00
C ALA A 54 3.81 10.75 9.93
N LEU A 55 3.63 9.73 9.08
CA LEU A 55 2.55 9.69 8.08
C LEU A 55 1.17 9.36 8.66
N ALA A 56 1.11 8.67 9.80
CA ALA A 56 -0.14 8.25 10.44
C ALA A 56 -0.81 9.35 11.29
N LEU A 57 -0.17 10.52 11.45
CA LEU A 57 -0.74 11.65 12.18
C LEU A 57 -1.98 12.21 11.45
N PRO A 58 -2.98 12.79 12.17
CA PRO A 58 -4.14 13.44 11.53
C PRO A 58 -3.75 14.52 10.52
N ARG A 59 -2.63 15.21 10.78
CA ARG A 59 -1.91 16.04 9.82
C ARG A 59 -0.53 15.42 9.63
N PRO A 60 -0.26 14.74 8.51
CA PRO A 60 1.03 14.08 8.27
C PRO A 60 2.22 15.05 8.36
N ASP A 61 3.27 14.63 9.04
CA ASP A 61 4.56 15.35 9.05
C ASP A 61 5.45 14.79 7.93
N LEU A 62 5.30 15.36 6.73
CA LEU A 62 6.02 14.91 5.54
C LEU A 62 7.54 15.13 5.65
N GLY A 63 7.98 16.16 6.38
CA GLY A 63 9.39 16.47 6.57
C GLY A 63 10.10 15.44 7.45
N LEU A 64 9.47 15.07 8.57
CA LEU A 64 9.97 13.99 9.42
C LEU A 64 9.92 12.65 8.72
N ALA A 65 8.82 12.34 8.02
CA ALA A 65 8.67 11.11 7.26
C ALA A 65 9.78 10.96 6.22
N GLU A 66 10.10 12.02 5.48
CA GLU A 66 11.20 12.02 4.52
C GLU A 66 12.56 11.82 5.19
N ALA A 67 12.85 12.56 6.26
CA ALA A 67 14.13 12.47 6.96
C ALA A 67 14.39 11.05 7.48
N GLU A 68 13.39 10.41 8.08
CA GLU A 68 13.49 9.03 8.56
C GLU A 68 13.55 8.02 7.41
N THR A 69 12.83 8.24 6.31
CA THR A 69 12.92 7.39 5.11
C THR A 69 14.33 7.42 4.53
N ARG A 70 14.95 8.60 4.44
CA ARG A 70 16.33 8.73 3.93
C ARG A 70 17.33 8.03 4.84
N ARG A 71 17.21 8.16 6.16
CA ARG A 71 18.04 7.41 7.12
C ARG A 71 17.89 5.90 6.99
N SER A 72 16.68 5.41 6.73
CA SER A 72 16.44 3.99 6.45
C SER A 72 17.17 3.54 5.17
N LEU A 73 17.08 4.33 4.09
CA LEU A 73 17.77 4.06 2.83
C LEU A 73 19.29 4.15 2.92
N GLU A 74 19.81 5.05 3.77
CA GLU A 74 21.25 5.14 4.08
C GLU A 74 21.77 3.86 4.76
N GLN A 75 20.93 3.18 5.54
CA GLN A 75 21.28 1.91 6.19
C GLN A 75 21.09 0.71 5.25
N SER A 76 20.05 0.74 4.41
CA SER A 76 19.77 -0.32 3.44
C SER A 76 19.00 0.21 2.24
N VAL A 77 19.65 0.20 1.08
CA VAL A 77 19.01 0.51 -0.22
C VAL A 77 18.09 -0.61 -0.72
N ALA A 78 18.16 -1.81 -0.13
CA ALA A 78 17.36 -2.98 -0.50
C ALA A 78 15.99 -3.02 0.20
N THR A 79 15.45 -1.86 0.57
CA THR A 79 14.22 -1.73 1.35
C THR A 79 13.10 -1.17 0.45
N PRO A 80 12.29 -2.03 -0.20
CA PRO A 80 11.28 -1.60 -1.18
C PRO A 80 10.26 -0.62 -0.60
N THR A 81 9.80 -0.85 0.64
CA THR A 81 8.85 0.02 1.34
C THR A 81 9.39 1.44 1.54
N ALA A 82 10.69 1.60 1.80
CA ALA A 82 11.33 2.91 1.94
C ALA A 82 11.29 3.70 0.61
N TRP A 83 11.56 3.02 -0.50
CA TRP A 83 11.45 3.62 -1.84
C TRP A 83 10.02 3.99 -2.21
N LEU A 84 9.03 3.16 -1.84
CA LEU A 84 7.61 3.48 -2.06
C LEU A 84 7.14 4.66 -1.20
N ARG A 85 7.61 4.74 0.06
CA ARG A 85 7.36 5.91 0.91
C ARG A 85 7.97 7.17 0.31
N LEU A 86 9.19 7.09 -0.22
CA LEU A 86 9.80 8.21 -0.94
C LEU A 86 8.98 8.59 -2.18
N ALA A 87 8.48 7.63 -2.95
CA ALA A 87 7.62 7.89 -4.11
C ALA A 87 6.33 8.64 -3.72
N TYR A 88 5.70 8.27 -2.60
CA TYR A 88 4.56 9.00 -2.04
C TYR A 88 4.92 10.44 -1.66
N LEU A 89 6.02 10.63 -0.92
CA LEU A 89 6.46 11.95 -0.47
C LEU A 89 6.79 12.88 -1.66
N GLU A 90 7.45 12.36 -2.70
CA GLU A 90 7.72 13.10 -3.93
C GLU A 90 6.43 13.43 -4.71
N HIS A 91 5.43 12.55 -4.68
CA HIS A 91 4.13 12.76 -5.31
C HIS A 91 3.37 13.88 -4.63
N GLU A 92 3.29 13.85 -3.30
CA GLU A 92 2.67 14.91 -2.48
C GLU A 92 3.36 16.26 -2.71
N ARG A 93 4.70 16.28 -2.76
CA ARG A 93 5.47 17.51 -3.00
C ARG A 93 5.23 18.09 -4.40
N ALA A 94 5.16 17.23 -5.42
CA ALA A 94 4.97 17.64 -6.81
C ALA A 94 3.50 17.91 -7.17
N GLY A 95 2.55 17.49 -6.31
CA GLY A 95 1.12 17.51 -6.62
C GLY A 95 0.71 16.49 -7.69
N GLY A 96 1.51 15.43 -7.90
CA GLY A 96 1.26 14.45 -8.96
C GLY A 96 2.46 13.57 -9.30
N PHE A 97 2.30 12.73 -10.32
CA PHE A 97 3.32 11.79 -10.76
C PHE A 97 4.44 12.51 -11.53
N SER A 98 5.62 12.62 -10.90
CA SER A 98 6.79 13.31 -11.47
C SER A 98 7.92 12.34 -11.83
N PRO A 99 9.00 12.79 -12.50
CA PRO A 99 10.18 11.96 -12.73
C PRO A 99 10.83 11.41 -11.45
N ALA A 100 10.78 12.17 -10.35
CA ALA A 100 11.30 11.73 -9.05
C ALA A 100 10.45 10.58 -8.47
N VAL A 101 9.12 10.68 -8.60
CA VAL A 101 8.19 9.59 -8.24
C VAL A 101 8.49 8.34 -9.07
N ALA A 102 8.65 8.50 -10.39
CA ALA A 102 8.96 7.40 -11.29
C ALA A 102 10.27 6.69 -10.92
N LEU A 103 11.31 7.45 -10.59
CA LEU A 103 12.60 6.92 -10.15
C LEU A 103 12.46 6.11 -8.86
N ALA A 104 11.78 6.66 -7.85
CA ALA A 104 11.57 5.98 -6.58
C ALA A 104 10.77 4.67 -6.74
N VAL A 105 9.72 4.66 -7.57
CA VAL A 105 8.98 3.42 -7.90
C VAL A 105 9.90 2.39 -8.57
N ARG A 106 10.74 2.79 -9.55
CA ARG A 106 11.69 1.86 -10.19
C ARG A 106 12.64 1.26 -9.16
N ARG A 107 13.19 2.07 -8.26
CA ARG A 107 14.04 1.57 -7.16
C ARG A 107 13.33 0.58 -6.24
N SER A 108 12.02 0.75 -6.03
CA SER A 108 11.24 -0.25 -5.27
C SER A 108 11.17 -1.60 -5.99
N TYR A 109 11.08 -1.61 -7.33
CA TYR A 109 11.12 -2.83 -8.12
C TYR A 109 12.52 -3.46 -8.12
N ASP A 110 13.58 -2.64 -8.21
CA ASP A 110 14.97 -3.11 -8.11
C ASP A 110 15.23 -3.78 -6.74
N ALA A 111 14.72 -3.19 -5.66
CA ALA A 111 14.93 -3.67 -4.29
C ALA A 111 14.19 -4.98 -4.00
N ALA A 112 12.92 -5.08 -4.42
CA ALA A 112 12.14 -6.30 -4.30
C ALA A 112 11.13 -6.43 -5.46
N PRO A 113 11.49 -7.20 -6.50
CA PRO A 113 10.56 -7.55 -7.55
C PRO A 113 9.39 -8.35 -6.94
N TYR A 114 8.20 -7.74 -6.91
CA TYR A 114 6.94 -8.42 -6.56
C TYR A 114 6.81 -8.92 -5.10
N GLY A 115 7.43 -8.22 -4.14
CA GLY A 115 7.27 -8.50 -2.71
C GLY A 115 5.79 -8.41 -2.24
N PRO A 116 5.27 -9.41 -1.50
CA PRO A 116 3.83 -9.50 -1.18
C PRO A 116 3.32 -8.36 -0.30
N ASP A 117 4.15 -7.81 0.57
CA ASP A 117 3.76 -6.77 1.53
C ASP A 117 3.55 -5.41 0.84
N ASP A 118 4.37 -5.10 -0.16
CA ASP A 118 4.34 -3.83 -0.89
C ASP A 118 3.40 -3.85 -2.11
N THR A 119 3.09 -5.05 -2.62
CA THR A 119 2.32 -5.24 -3.86
C THR A 119 0.97 -4.50 -3.86
N PRO A 120 0.11 -4.61 -2.82
CA PRO A 120 -1.20 -3.95 -2.84
C PRO A 120 -1.11 -2.43 -2.94
N TRP A 121 -0.18 -1.84 -2.17
CA TRP A 121 0.03 -0.39 -2.18
C TRP A 121 0.62 0.07 -3.52
N ARG A 122 1.69 -0.60 -3.98
CA ARG A 122 2.38 -0.26 -5.24
C ARG A 122 1.45 -0.35 -6.44
N LEU A 123 0.65 -1.41 -6.55
CA LEU A 123 -0.32 -1.55 -7.62
C LEU A 123 -1.40 -0.47 -7.56
N THR A 124 -1.98 -0.23 -6.38
CA THR A 124 -3.00 0.83 -6.23
C THR A 124 -2.44 2.19 -6.64
N PHE A 125 -1.24 2.53 -6.17
CA PHE A 125 -0.57 3.79 -6.49
C PHE A 125 -0.30 3.94 -7.99
N LEU A 126 0.20 2.89 -8.67
CA LEU A 126 0.49 2.95 -10.10
C LEU A 126 -0.77 3.01 -10.96
N PHE A 127 -1.82 2.27 -10.60
CA PHE A 127 -3.09 2.34 -11.32
C PHE A 127 -3.84 3.65 -11.03
N ASP A 128 -3.70 4.25 -9.85
CA ASP A 128 -4.25 5.60 -9.56
C ASP A 128 -3.60 6.71 -10.38
N ASN A 129 -2.39 6.48 -10.89
CA ASN A 129 -1.65 7.42 -11.72
C ASN A 129 -1.48 6.90 -13.16
N TRP A 130 -2.35 6.00 -13.61
CA TRP A 130 -2.15 5.20 -14.83
C TRP A 130 -1.87 6.05 -16.07
N GLN A 131 -2.57 7.17 -16.23
CA GLN A 131 -2.40 8.08 -17.36
C GLN A 131 -1.05 8.81 -17.34
N ALA A 132 -0.51 9.11 -16.15
CA ALA A 132 0.73 9.86 -15.99
C ALA A 132 1.98 8.96 -16.03
N ILE A 133 1.86 7.66 -15.75
CA ILE A 133 3.00 6.75 -15.76
C ILE A 133 3.42 6.35 -17.19
N GLY A 134 4.73 6.25 -17.41
CA GLY A 134 5.32 5.83 -18.68
C GLY A 134 5.08 4.34 -19.01
N PRO A 135 5.28 3.92 -20.27
CA PRO A 135 4.96 2.57 -20.74
C PRO A 135 5.71 1.46 -20.00
N GLU A 136 6.94 1.71 -19.56
CA GLU A 136 7.73 0.74 -18.79
C GLU A 136 7.10 0.41 -17.43
N LEU A 137 6.70 1.43 -16.66
CA LEU A 137 6.04 1.21 -15.36
C LEU A 137 4.66 0.57 -15.52
N ARG A 138 3.94 0.87 -16.61
CA ARG A 138 2.70 0.16 -16.96
C ARG A 138 2.96 -1.34 -17.16
N ALA A 139 4.03 -1.68 -17.89
CA ALA A 139 4.41 -3.08 -18.11
C ALA A 139 4.77 -3.78 -16.79
N SER A 140 5.55 -3.12 -15.92
CA SER A 140 5.90 -3.66 -14.59
C SER A 140 4.67 -3.88 -13.70
N ALA A 141 3.75 -2.90 -13.64
CA ALA A 141 2.51 -3.03 -12.84
C ALA A 141 1.62 -4.17 -13.35
N LEU A 142 1.49 -4.34 -14.67
CA LEU A 142 0.72 -5.44 -15.26
C LEU A 142 1.39 -6.80 -15.01
N SER A 143 2.73 -6.87 -15.06
CA SER A 143 3.49 -8.07 -14.73
C SER A 143 3.26 -8.46 -13.27
N GLU A 144 3.41 -7.51 -12.35
CA GLU A 144 3.18 -7.68 -10.92
C GLU A 144 1.75 -8.15 -10.62
N LEU A 145 0.74 -7.50 -11.21
CA LEU A 145 -0.66 -7.87 -11.02
C LEU A 145 -0.94 -9.32 -11.47
N ARG A 146 -0.34 -9.77 -12.58
CA ARG A 146 -0.49 -11.15 -13.06
C ARG A 146 0.17 -12.15 -12.11
N LEU A 147 1.40 -11.88 -11.68
CA LEU A 147 2.12 -12.74 -10.74
C LEU A 147 1.41 -12.80 -9.39
N ALA A 148 1.04 -11.67 -8.84
CA ALA A 148 0.39 -11.58 -7.56
C ALA A 148 -1.02 -12.20 -7.59
N ARG A 149 -1.73 -12.15 -8.73
CA ARG A 149 -2.96 -12.94 -8.93
C ARG A 149 -2.70 -14.45 -8.87
N ALA A 150 -1.63 -14.92 -9.51
CA ALA A 150 -1.30 -16.35 -9.56
C ALA A 150 -0.98 -16.91 -8.16
N HIS A 151 -0.33 -16.13 -7.31
CA HIS A 151 0.08 -16.56 -5.96
C HIS A 151 -0.92 -16.20 -4.86
N ASN A 152 -1.65 -15.08 -4.99
CA ASN A 152 -2.49 -14.53 -3.93
C ASN A 152 -3.76 -13.86 -4.48
N GLY A 153 -4.49 -14.56 -5.36
CA GLY A 153 -5.66 -14.02 -6.07
C GLY A 153 -6.81 -13.54 -5.17
N GLY A 154 -6.86 -13.99 -3.91
CA GLY A 154 -7.82 -13.49 -2.92
C GLY A 154 -7.55 -12.05 -2.49
N ALA A 155 -6.29 -11.72 -2.18
CA ALA A 155 -5.90 -10.40 -1.66
C ALA A 155 -6.14 -9.27 -2.68
N LEU A 156 -6.01 -9.57 -3.98
CA LEU A 156 -6.21 -8.58 -5.04
C LEU A 156 -7.66 -8.49 -5.51
N ARG A 157 -8.60 -9.16 -4.83
CA ARG A 157 -9.98 -9.16 -5.29
C ARG A 157 -10.62 -7.76 -5.20
N GLY A 158 -10.25 -6.94 -4.22
CA GLY A 158 -10.77 -5.57 -4.11
C GLY A 158 -10.05 -4.52 -4.96
N LEU A 159 -8.93 -4.87 -5.61
CA LEU A 159 -8.02 -3.87 -6.18
C LEU A 159 -8.68 -2.93 -7.22
N PRO A 160 -9.47 -3.40 -8.20
CA PRO A 160 -10.13 -2.48 -9.14
C PRO A 160 -11.02 -1.44 -8.46
N ASP A 161 -11.69 -1.82 -7.37
CA ASP A 161 -12.65 -0.96 -6.69
C ASP A 161 -11.96 0.16 -5.87
N SER A 162 -10.70 -0.05 -5.46
CA SER A 162 -9.89 0.95 -4.76
C SER A 162 -9.19 1.94 -5.70
N ILE A 163 -9.15 1.70 -7.01
CA ILE A 163 -8.46 2.55 -7.98
C ILE A 163 -9.33 3.74 -8.39
N ARG A 164 -8.85 4.96 -8.17
CA ARG A 164 -9.54 6.23 -8.46
C ARG A 164 -9.49 6.63 -9.94
N ASP A 165 -8.37 6.42 -10.63
CA ASP A 165 -8.26 6.73 -12.07
C ASP A 165 -9.09 5.74 -12.89
N PRO A 166 -10.11 6.19 -13.66
CA PRO A 166 -10.95 5.30 -14.45
C PRO A 166 -10.15 4.49 -15.48
N SER A 167 -9.08 5.06 -16.05
CA SER A 167 -8.22 4.37 -17.01
C SER A 167 -7.42 3.26 -16.32
N GLY A 168 -6.89 3.52 -15.12
CA GLY A 168 -6.19 2.53 -14.32
C GLY A 168 -7.11 1.41 -13.84
N ARG A 169 -8.32 1.75 -13.41
CA ARG A 169 -9.35 0.79 -13.01
C ARG A 169 -9.71 -0.14 -14.16
N LEU A 170 -9.92 0.40 -15.36
CA LEU A 170 -10.18 -0.39 -16.56
C LEU A 170 -9.00 -1.33 -16.87
N ALA A 171 -7.77 -0.81 -16.85
CA ALA A 171 -6.57 -1.61 -17.09
C ALA A 171 -6.43 -2.77 -16.10
N ALA A 172 -6.62 -2.52 -14.80
CA ALA A 172 -6.59 -3.56 -13.77
C ALA A 172 -7.70 -4.60 -13.95
N THR A 173 -8.91 -4.16 -14.30
CA THR A 173 -10.07 -5.04 -14.55
C THR A 173 -9.81 -5.99 -15.72
N LEU A 174 -9.27 -5.46 -16.82
CA LEU A 174 -8.89 -6.24 -18.00
C LEU A 174 -7.78 -7.25 -17.66
N ALA A 175 -6.73 -6.82 -16.95
CA ALA A 175 -5.63 -7.69 -16.56
C ALA A 175 -6.06 -8.81 -15.60
N LEU A 176 -7.03 -8.55 -14.73
CA LEU A 176 -7.64 -9.55 -13.86
C LEU A 176 -8.68 -10.43 -14.58
N GLY A 177 -8.87 -10.27 -15.90
CA GLY A 177 -9.84 -11.05 -16.66
C GLY A 177 -11.25 -10.98 -16.07
N ARG A 178 -11.60 -9.86 -15.45
CA ARG A 178 -12.91 -9.62 -14.81
C ARG A 178 -13.98 -9.19 -15.80
N TYR A 179 -13.76 -9.42 -17.08
CA TYR A 179 -14.89 -9.36 -17.97
C TYR A 179 -15.88 -10.45 -17.53
N PRO A 180 -17.14 -10.09 -17.21
CA PRO A 180 -18.16 -11.11 -17.10
C PRO A 180 -18.10 -11.87 -18.41
N ASN A 181 -17.91 -13.18 -18.35
CA ASN A 181 -17.98 -14.05 -19.51
C ASN A 181 -19.20 -13.58 -20.31
N ALA A 182 -18.96 -13.01 -21.50
CA ALA A 182 -19.99 -12.97 -22.51
C ALA A 182 -20.37 -14.44 -22.64
N ARG A 183 -21.53 -14.83 -22.07
CA ARG A 183 -22.06 -16.18 -22.27
C ARG A 183 -21.97 -16.40 -23.77
N PRO A 184 -21.29 -17.46 -24.24
CA PRO A 184 -21.38 -17.79 -25.65
C PRO A 184 -22.87 -17.87 -25.99
N PRO A 185 -23.33 -17.28 -27.10
CA PRO A 185 -24.73 -17.37 -27.49
C PRO A 185 -25.12 -18.85 -27.47
N ALA A 186 -26.20 -19.18 -26.77
CA ALA A 186 -26.76 -20.52 -26.79
C ALA A 186 -27.02 -20.89 -28.25
N ARG A 187 -26.40 -21.97 -28.71
CA ARG A 187 -26.64 -22.54 -30.04
C ARG A 187 -27.98 -23.24 -30.08
#